data_AF-Q6PTR6-F1
#
_entry.id   AF-Q6PTR6-F1
#
_cell.length_a   1.000
_cell.length_b   1.000
_cell.length_c   1.000
_cell.angle_alpha   90.00
_cell.angle_beta   90.00
_cell.angle_gamma   90.00
#
_symmetry.space_group_name_H-M   'P 1'
#
loop_
_entity.id
_entity.type
_entity.pdbx_description
1 polymer ?
#
loop_
_entity_poly.entity_id
_entity_poly.type
_entity_poly.pdbx_seq_one_letter_code
_entity_poly.pdbx_strand_id
1 'polypeptide(L)'
;AVRAVVRMGIYVGFKVYAIHEGYQGMVDGGNCFKDMTWKDVSGIIQRGGTVIGSARCQDFRERWGRKKAALNLIKRGINNLVVIGGDGSLTGANLFRLEWAEHLTELSEEELITDAEKEHCSHLNIVGMVGSIDNDFCGTDMTIGTDTALHRIIECVDAISTTAQSHQRTFV
;
A
#
# COMPACT_ATOMS: atom_id res chain seq x y z
N ALA A 1 -6.69 7.00 -4.10
CA ALA A 1 -5.55 6.30 -4.71
C ALA A 1 -5.94 4.97 -5.39
N VAL A 2 -6.36 3.94 -4.64
CA VAL A 2 -6.67 2.58 -5.18
C VAL A 2 -7.56 2.59 -6.44
N ARG A 3 -8.66 3.34 -6.43
CA ARG A 3 -9.55 3.46 -7.60
C ARG A 3 -8.82 3.93 -8.87
N ALA A 4 -7.94 4.91 -8.74
CA ALA A 4 -7.23 5.49 -9.89
C ALA A 4 -6.27 4.45 -10.48
N VAL A 5 -5.51 3.75 -9.62
CA VAL A 5 -4.59 2.69 -10.03
C VAL A 5 -5.33 1.56 -10.74
N VAL A 6 -6.43 1.06 -10.16
CA VAL A 6 -7.22 -0.02 -10.78
C VAL A 6 -7.80 0.41 -12.12
N ARG A 7 -8.45 1.58 -12.20
CA ARG A 7 -9.08 2.02 -13.45
C ARG A 7 -8.05 2.32 -14.55
N MET A 8 -6.92 2.95 -14.19
CA MET A 8 -5.87 3.26 -15.15
C MET A 8 -5.16 1.99 -15.63
N GLY A 9 -4.86 1.06 -14.72
CA GLY A 9 -4.27 -0.23 -15.07
C GLY A 9 -5.15 -1.00 -16.07
N ILE A 10 -6.45 -1.14 -15.77
CA ILE A 10 -7.41 -1.78 -16.68
C ILE A 10 -7.49 -1.04 -18.02
N TYR A 11 -7.52 0.30 -18.01
CA TYR A 11 -7.59 1.11 -19.23
C TYR A 11 -6.38 0.89 -20.15
N VAL A 12 -5.18 0.74 -19.60
CA VAL A 12 -3.93 0.48 -20.37
C VAL A 12 -3.79 -1.02 -20.72
N GLY A 13 -4.72 -1.87 -20.29
CA GLY A 13 -4.73 -3.31 -20.61
C GLY A 13 -4.01 -4.20 -19.59
N PHE A 14 -3.65 -3.67 -18.42
CA PHE A 14 -3.10 -4.47 -17.33
C PHE A 14 -4.19 -5.22 -16.57
N LYS A 15 -3.86 -6.44 -16.13
CA LYS A 15 -4.60 -7.13 -15.08
C LYS A 15 -4.18 -6.57 -13.72
N VAL A 16 -5.13 -6.13 -12.91
CA VAL A 16 -4.85 -5.49 -11.62
C VAL A 16 -5.34 -6.38 -10.47
N TYR A 17 -4.47 -6.60 -9.48
CA TYR A 17 -4.79 -7.29 -8.24
C TYR A 17 -4.80 -6.29 -7.08
N ALA A 18 -5.74 -6.45 -6.15
CA ALA A 18 -5.67 -5.85 -4.83
C ALA A 18 -5.05 -6.84 -3.85
N ILE A 19 -4.15 -6.34 -3.00
CA ILE A 19 -3.58 -7.09 -1.89
C ILE A 19 -4.24 -6.56 -0.62
N HIS A 20 -5.05 -7.40 0.01
CA HIS A 20 -5.75 -7.07 1.24
C HIS A 20 -4.79 -7.05 2.44
N GLU A 21 -5.09 -6.24 3.46
CA GLU A 21 -4.29 -6.13 4.69
C GLU A 21 -2.82 -5.74 4.47
N GLY A 22 -2.52 -5.05 3.37
CA GLY A 22 -1.18 -4.52 3.07
C GLY A 22 -0.11 -5.62 2.96
N TYR A 23 1.04 -5.41 3.60
CA TYR A 23 2.13 -6.38 3.57
C TYR A 23 1.77 -7.72 4.22
N GLN A 24 0.87 -7.72 5.21
CA GLN A 24 0.44 -8.95 5.86
C GLN A 24 -0.21 -9.89 4.85
N GLY A 25 -1.19 -9.40 4.08
CA GLY A 25 -1.81 -10.22 3.04
C GLY A 25 -0.87 -10.57 1.89
N MET A 26 0.17 -9.76 1.65
CA MET A 26 1.22 -10.11 0.68
C MET A 26 2.03 -11.32 1.15
N VAL A 27 2.35 -11.40 2.44
CA VAL A 27 3.04 -12.53 3.09
C VAL A 27 2.13 -13.75 3.21
N ASP A 28 0.86 -13.55 3.55
CA ASP A 28 -0.11 -14.64 3.75
C ASP A 28 -0.51 -15.30 2.44
N GLY A 29 -0.59 -14.54 1.34
CA GLY A 29 -0.92 -15.08 0.03
C GLY A 29 -2.39 -15.48 -0.10
N GLY A 30 -2.65 -16.51 -0.92
CA GLY A 30 -4.00 -17.08 -1.07
C GLY A 30 -5.09 -16.05 -1.41
N ASN A 31 -6.10 -16.01 -0.54
CA ASN A 31 -7.32 -15.18 -0.67
C ASN A 31 -7.10 -13.69 -0.41
N CYS A 32 -5.93 -13.29 0.10
CA CYS A 32 -5.59 -11.88 0.26
C CYS A 32 -5.37 -11.18 -1.09
N PHE A 33 -5.12 -11.94 -2.16
CA PHE A 33 -5.03 -11.44 -3.52
C PHE A 33 -6.39 -11.51 -4.20
N LYS A 34 -6.95 -10.36 -4.56
CA LYS A 34 -8.23 -10.27 -5.27
C LYS A 34 -8.03 -9.65 -6.65
N ASP A 35 -8.52 -10.34 -7.68
CA ASP A 35 -8.64 -9.75 -9.03
C ASP A 35 -9.60 -8.56 -9.00
N MET A 36 -9.13 -7.42 -9.51
CA MET A 36 -9.90 -6.17 -9.49
C MET A 36 -10.51 -5.88 -10.85
N THR A 37 -11.82 -5.65 -10.87
CA THR A 37 -12.56 -5.21 -12.04
C THR A 37 -12.93 -3.73 -11.93
N TRP A 38 -13.43 -3.15 -13.03
CA TRP A 38 -13.92 -1.77 -13.05
C TRP A 38 -15.02 -1.50 -12.00
N LYS A 39 -15.84 -2.51 -11.72
CA LYS A 39 -16.95 -2.42 -10.76
C LYS A 39 -16.47 -2.42 -9.32
N ASP A 40 -15.41 -3.17 -8.99
CA ASP A 40 -14.89 -3.30 -7.62
C ASP A 40 -14.43 -1.98 -6.98
N VAL A 41 -14.08 -0.99 -7.81
CA VAL A 41 -13.66 0.34 -7.35
C VAL A 41 -14.70 1.44 -7.63
N SER A 42 -15.96 1.07 -7.80
CA SER A 42 -17.07 2.02 -7.96
C SER A 42 -17.63 2.42 -6.60
N GLY A 43 -17.95 3.71 -6.42
CA GLY A 43 -18.52 4.23 -5.16
C GLY A 43 -17.56 4.26 -3.96
N ILE A 44 -16.24 4.19 -4.19
CA ILE A 44 -15.23 4.22 -3.12
C ILE A 44 -14.53 5.57 -2.97
N ILE A 45 -14.82 6.57 -3.81
CA ILE A 45 -14.15 7.90 -3.77
C ILE A 45 -14.46 8.62 -2.45
N GLN A 46 -15.72 8.54 -2.03
CA GLN A 46 -16.25 9.22 -0.86
C GLN A 46 -16.04 8.44 0.44
N ARG A 47 -15.42 7.25 0.39
CA ARG A 47 -15.16 6.43 1.58
C ARG A 47 -13.81 6.81 2.17
N GLY A 48 -13.79 7.13 3.46
CA GLY A 48 -12.56 7.30 4.23
C GLY A 48 -11.85 5.97 4.45
N GLY A 49 -10.54 6.02 4.74
CA GLY A 49 -9.71 4.85 4.93
C GLY A 49 -9.43 4.09 3.64
N THR A 50 -9.16 2.79 3.76
CA THR A 50 -8.84 1.91 2.63
C THR A 50 -9.82 0.74 2.55
N VAL A 51 -10.42 0.55 1.38
CA VAL A 51 -11.37 -0.55 1.11
C VAL A 51 -10.70 -1.93 1.05
N ILE A 52 -9.37 -1.97 0.96
CA ILE A 52 -8.58 -3.20 0.93
C ILE A 52 -7.94 -3.53 2.29
N GLY A 53 -8.19 -2.71 3.32
CA GLY A 53 -7.56 -2.89 4.63
C GLY A 53 -6.11 -2.42 4.66
N SER A 54 -5.57 -2.36 5.87
CA SER A 54 -4.17 -2.01 6.13
C SER A 54 -3.77 -2.63 7.46
N ALA A 55 -2.83 -3.58 7.44
CA ALA A 55 -2.29 -4.19 8.65
C ALA A 55 -0.80 -3.89 8.78
N ARG A 56 -0.34 -3.69 10.02
CA ARG A 56 1.08 -3.73 10.35
C ARG A 56 1.55 -5.17 10.20
N CYS A 57 2.67 -5.38 9.53
CA CYS A 57 3.24 -6.71 9.31
C CYS A 57 4.65 -6.77 9.92
N GLN A 58 4.83 -7.56 10.97
CA GLN A 58 6.15 -7.81 11.54
C GLN A 58 6.96 -8.75 10.66
N ASP A 59 6.31 -9.77 10.09
CA ASP A 59 6.95 -10.77 9.23
C ASP A 59 7.65 -10.12 8.03
N PHE A 60 7.08 -9.06 7.46
CA PHE A 60 7.69 -8.34 6.34
C PHE A 60 8.95 -7.54 6.71
N ARG A 61 9.19 -7.28 8.00
CA ARG A 61 10.47 -6.73 8.48
C ARG A 61 11.58 -7.76 8.45
N GLU A 62 11.22 -9.03 8.52
CA GLU A 62 12.15 -10.15 8.42
C GLU A 62 12.35 -10.58 6.97
N ARG A 63 13.57 -10.99 6.65
CA ARG A 63 13.93 -11.41 5.27
C ARG A 63 13.13 -12.62 4.80
N TRP A 64 12.81 -13.55 5.70
CA TRP A 64 12.00 -14.72 5.39
C TRP A 64 10.56 -14.34 4.98
N GLY A 65 9.97 -13.33 5.62
CA GLY A 65 8.62 -12.87 5.28
C GLY A 65 8.60 -12.17 3.93
N ARG A 66 9.63 -11.38 3.63
CA ARG A 66 9.82 -10.79 2.29
C ARG A 66 9.98 -11.87 1.21
N LYS A 67 10.78 -12.90 1.44
CA LYS A 67 10.90 -14.05 0.53
C LYS A 67 9.56 -14.74 0.29
N LYS A 68 8.77 -14.98 1.35
CA LYS A 68 7.42 -15.56 1.23
C LYS A 68 6.48 -14.66 0.41
N ALA A 69 6.54 -13.35 0.62
CA ALA A 69 5.79 -12.39 -0.17
C ALA A 69 6.22 -12.38 -1.64
N ALA A 70 7.53 -12.46 -1.93
CA ALA A 70 8.05 -12.57 -3.28
C ALA A 70 7.51 -13.82 -4.00
N LEU A 71 7.54 -14.98 -3.33
CA LEU A 71 6.97 -16.22 -3.85
C LEU A 71 5.49 -16.05 -4.24
N ASN A 72 4.68 -15.43 -3.38
CA ASN A 72 3.25 -15.21 -3.63
C ASN A 72 2.98 -14.32 -4.86
N LEU A 73 3.83 -13.31 -5.09
CA LEU A 73 3.77 -12.43 -6.25
C LEU A 73 4.19 -13.17 -7.52
N ILE A 74 5.32 -13.88 -7.49
CA ILE A 74 5.88 -14.62 -8.63
C ILE A 74 4.91 -15.70 -9.11
N LYS A 75 4.29 -16.45 -8.18
CA LYS A 75 3.28 -17.47 -8.51
C LYS A 75 2.05 -16.93 -9.22
N ARG A 76 1.83 -15.62 -9.19
CA ARG A 76 0.73 -14.94 -9.89
C ARG A 76 1.21 -14.14 -11.11
N GLY A 77 2.51 -14.21 -11.44
CA GLY A 77 3.12 -13.40 -12.50
C GLY A 77 3.11 -11.90 -12.19
N ILE A 78 3.09 -11.51 -10.92
CA ILE A 78 3.06 -10.10 -10.52
C ILE A 78 4.50 -9.61 -10.33
N ASN A 79 4.94 -8.70 -11.22
CA ASN A 79 6.24 -8.03 -11.17
C ASN A 79 6.12 -6.50 -11.16
N ASN A 80 4.89 -5.96 -11.05
CA ASN A 80 4.60 -4.54 -10.92
C ASN A 80 3.80 -4.31 -9.64
N LEU A 81 4.35 -3.52 -8.72
CA LEU A 81 3.77 -3.26 -7.41
C LEU A 81 3.53 -1.75 -7.22
N VAL A 82 2.30 -1.40 -6.85
CA VAL A 82 1.96 -0.03 -6.43
C VAL A 82 1.70 -0.03 -4.93
N VAL A 83 2.54 0.68 -4.18
CA VAL A 83 2.46 0.76 -2.71
C VAL A 83 1.89 2.12 -2.33
N ILE A 84 0.76 2.12 -1.62
CA ILE A 84 0.12 3.33 -1.09
C ILE A 84 0.23 3.28 0.43
N GLY A 85 1.00 4.20 1.02
CA GLY A 85 1.21 4.23 2.47
C GLY A 85 2.12 5.37 2.91
N GLY A 86 2.47 5.37 4.19
CA GLY A 86 3.41 6.35 4.76
C GLY A 86 4.87 5.96 4.57
N ASP A 87 5.76 6.69 5.23
CA ASP A 87 7.22 6.53 5.12
C ASP A 87 7.69 5.08 5.35
N GLY A 88 7.28 4.46 6.47
CA GLY A 88 7.67 3.08 6.78
C GLY A 88 7.25 2.06 5.72
N SER A 89 6.10 2.28 5.06
CA SER A 89 5.63 1.41 3.99
C SER A 89 6.49 1.55 2.73
N LEU A 90 6.85 2.78 2.37
CA LEU A 90 7.67 3.08 1.19
C LEU A 90 9.13 2.65 1.39
N THR A 91 9.67 2.83 2.59
CA THR A 91 10.98 2.31 2.98
C THR A 91 11.04 0.79 2.86
N GLY A 92 10.01 0.08 3.36
CA GLY A 92 9.89 -1.36 3.21
C GLY A 92 9.79 -1.81 1.74
N ALA A 93 9.10 -1.04 0.90
CA ALA A 93 9.01 -1.32 -0.53
C ALA A 93 10.38 -1.17 -1.22
N ASN A 94 11.13 -0.12 -0.89
CA ASN A 94 12.46 0.09 -1.44
C ASN A 94 13.42 -1.04 -1.06
N LEU A 95 13.42 -1.45 0.22
CA LEU A 95 14.23 -2.59 0.68
C LEU A 95 13.85 -3.87 -0.08
N PHE A 96 12.56 -4.14 -0.22
CA PHE A 96 12.06 -5.31 -0.95
C PHE A 96 12.50 -5.35 -2.41
N ARG A 97 12.56 -4.19 -3.08
CA ARG A 97 13.08 -4.09 -4.45
C ARG A 97 14.58 -4.38 -4.52
N LEU A 98 15.36 -3.88 -3.57
CA LEU A 98 16.81 -4.09 -3.53
C LEU A 98 17.15 -5.57 -3.32
N GLU A 99 16.39 -6.26 -2.47
CA GLU A 99 16.58 -7.68 -2.16
C GLU A 99 15.93 -8.64 -3.19
N TRP A 100 15.23 -8.12 -4.21
CA TRP A 100 14.42 -8.93 -5.13
C TRP A 100 15.22 -10.01 -5.87
N ALA A 101 16.40 -9.65 -6.39
CA ALA A 101 17.25 -10.59 -7.15
C ALA A 101 17.77 -11.74 -6.27
N GLU A 102 18.04 -11.47 -4.99
CA GLU A 102 18.46 -12.50 -4.03
C GLU A 102 17.30 -13.45 -3.76
N HIS A 103 16.10 -12.93 -3.53
CA HIS A 103 14.90 -13.76 -3.35
C HIS A 103 14.62 -14.65 -4.55
N LEU A 104 14.76 -14.14 -5.79
CA LEU A 104 14.60 -14.94 -6.99
C LEU A 104 15.60 -16.08 -7.08
N THR A 105 16.85 -15.84 -6.66
CA THR A 105 17.91 -16.85 -6.68
C THR A 105 17.60 -17.95 -5.67
N GLU A 106 17.28 -17.58 -4.43
CA GLU A 106 16.97 -18.54 -3.37
C GLU A 106 15.70 -19.35 -3.65
N LEU A 107 14.65 -18.71 -4.16
CA LEU A 107 13.41 -19.42 -4.51
C LEU A 107 13.61 -20.40 -5.68
N SER A 108 14.56 -20.10 -6.57
CA SER A 108 14.95 -20.96 -7.69
C SER A 108 15.80 -22.14 -7.20
N GLU A 109 16.71 -21.93 -6.25
CA GLU A 109 17.51 -22.98 -5.61
C GLU A 109 16.66 -23.95 -4.78
N GLU A 110 15.59 -23.44 -4.13
CA GLU A 110 14.63 -24.25 -3.38
C GLU A 110 13.58 -24.95 -4.27
N GLU A 111 13.69 -24.83 -5.60
CA GLU A 111 12.76 -25.40 -6.58
C GLU A 111 11.29 -24.94 -6.37
N LEU A 112 11.09 -23.80 -5.71
CA LEU A 112 9.77 -23.23 -5.45
C LEU A 112 9.22 -22.47 -6.65
N ILE A 113 10.08 -21.98 -7.54
CA ILE A 113 9.72 -21.29 -8.77
C ILE A 113 10.37 -21.96 -9.98
N THR A 114 9.68 -21.90 -11.11
CA THR A 114 10.20 -22.38 -12.41
C THR A 114 11.10 -21.32 -13.07
N ASP A 115 11.98 -21.75 -13.99
CA ASP A 115 12.81 -20.82 -14.75
C ASP A 115 11.99 -19.81 -15.56
N ALA A 116 10.82 -20.22 -16.08
CA ALA A 116 9.90 -19.34 -16.78
C ALA A 116 9.30 -18.25 -15.86
N GLU A 117 8.91 -18.63 -14.64
CA GLU A 117 8.44 -17.67 -13.62
C GLU A 117 9.55 -16.69 -13.22
N LYS A 118 10.78 -17.20 -13.08
CA LYS A 118 11.97 -16.39 -12.76
C LYS A 118 12.30 -15.38 -13.86
N GLU A 119 12.25 -15.79 -15.12
CA GLU A 119 12.50 -14.91 -16.26
C GLU A 119 11.43 -13.82 -16.37
N HIS A 120 10.15 -14.21 -16.24
CA HIS A 120 9.01 -13.28 -16.30
C HIS A 120 9.06 -12.23 -15.17
N CYS A 121 9.43 -12.65 -13.96
CA CYS A 121 9.50 -11.80 -12.78
C CYS A 121 10.94 -11.34 -12.46
N SER A 122 11.85 -11.34 -13.44
CA SER A 122 13.27 -10.99 -13.25
C SER A 122 13.52 -9.61 -12.66
N HIS A 123 12.60 -8.66 -12.88
CA HIS A 123 12.65 -7.32 -12.31
C HIS A 123 11.35 -6.96 -11.60
N LEU A 124 11.44 -6.31 -10.43
CA LEU A 124 10.30 -5.78 -9.71
C LEU A 124 10.18 -4.27 -9.90
N ASN A 125 9.16 -3.84 -10.63
CA ASN A 125 8.81 -2.43 -10.73
C ASN A 125 7.99 -2.00 -9.51
N ILE A 126 8.44 -0.97 -8.79
CA ILE A 126 7.71 -0.41 -7.66
C ILE A 126 7.39 1.06 -7.91
N VAL A 127 6.13 1.43 -7.69
CA VAL A 127 5.68 2.83 -7.62
C VAL A 127 5.10 3.09 -6.23
N GLY A 128 5.61 4.13 -5.57
CA GLY A 128 5.11 4.59 -4.27
C GLY A 128 4.14 5.76 -4.40
N MET A 129 3.07 5.75 -3.62
CA MET A 129 2.20 6.90 -3.39
C MET A 129 2.13 7.19 -1.88
N VAL A 130 2.38 8.43 -1.49
CA VAL A 130 2.39 8.80 -0.09
C VAL A 130 0.97 9.04 0.42
N GLY A 131 0.51 8.16 1.30
CA GLY A 131 -0.73 8.29 2.07
C GLY A 131 -0.42 8.43 3.55
N SER A 132 -0.44 9.67 4.04
CA SER A 132 -0.19 10.05 5.43
C SER A 132 -1.09 11.24 5.78
N ILE A 133 -1.48 11.36 7.05
CA ILE A 133 -2.13 12.57 7.56
C ILE A 133 -1.10 13.59 8.06
N ASP A 134 0.13 13.13 8.33
CA ASP A 134 1.17 13.88 9.02
C ASP A 134 1.97 14.82 8.10
N ASN A 135 1.85 14.66 6.77
CA ASN A 135 2.63 15.39 5.76
C ASN A 135 4.15 15.33 5.99
N ASP A 136 4.64 14.15 6.38
CA ASP A 136 5.97 13.92 6.94
C ASP A 136 6.95 13.25 5.96
N PHE A 137 6.53 13.02 4.71
CA PHE A 137 7.39 12.40 3.70
C PHE A 137 8.17 13.46 2.91
N CYS A 138 9.50 13.42 2.99
CA CYS A 138 10.35 14.36 2.28
C CYS A 138 10.26 14.15 0.75
N GLY A 139 10.30 15.25 -0.01
CA GLY A 139 10.22 15.23 -1.46
C GLY A 139 8.82 15.37 -2.06
N THR A 140 7.77 15.49 -1.23
CA THR A 140 6.44 15.91 -1.66
C THR A 140 5.97 17.12 -0.86
N ASP A 141 5.25 18.05 -1.50
CA ASP A 141 4.68 19.21 -0.82
C ASP A 141 3.47 18.83 0.05
N MET A 142 2.72 17.79 -0.36
CA MET A 142 1.45 17.38 0.22
C MET A 142 1.25 15.86 0.15
N THR A 143 0.89 15.25 1.27
CA THR A 143 0.54 13.82 1.35
C THR A 143 -0.97 13.56 1.28
N ILE A 144 -1.38 12.41 0.75
CA ILE A 144 -2.80 12.05 0.65
C ILE A 144 -3.34 11.77 2.05
N GLY A 145 -4.21 12.65 2.53
CA GLY A 145 -4.87 12.54 3.83
C GLY A 145 -4.72 13.79 4.69
N THR A 146 -3.67 14.58 4.49
CA THR A 146 -3.36 15.79 5.27
C THR A 146 -4.51 16.79 5.28
N ASP A 147 -5.01 17.19 4.11
CA ASP A 147 -6.12 18.17 4.02
C ASP A 147 -7.40 17.66 4.70
N THR A 148 -7.73 16.38 4.52
CA THR A 148 -8.88 15.75 5.18
C THR A 148 -8.73 15.76 6.71
N ALA A 149 -7.53 15.44 7.21
CA ALA A 149 -7.24 15.46 8.65
C ALA A 149 -7.30 16.88 9.21
N LEU A 150 -6.72 17.86 8.51
CA LEU A 150 -6.80 19.27 8.87
C LEU A 150 -8.24 19.75 8.94
N HIS A 151 -9.07 19.38 7.97
CA HIS A 151 -10.49 19.74 7.99
C HIS A 151 -11.20 19.17 9.22
N ARG A 152 -10.90 17.93 9.64
CA ARG A 152 -11.46 17.36 10.88
C ARG A 152 -10.96 18.10 12.13
N ILE A 153 -9.70 18.54 12.15
CA ILE A 153 -9.15 19.35 13.24
C ILE A 153 -9.90 20.68 13.35
N ILE A 154 -10.11 21.38 12.24
CA ILE A 154 -10.82 22.67 12.21
C ILE A 154 -12.26 22.52 12.70
N GLU A 155 -12.99 21.50 12.26
CA GLU A 155 -14.35 21.24 12.77
C GLU A 155 -14.38 21.06 14.30
N CYS A 156 -13.41 20.34 14.86
CA CYS A 156 -13.30 20.16 16.31
C CYS A 156 -12.98 21.47 17.04
N VAL A 157 -12.06 22.27 16.49
CA VAL A 157 -11.68 23.58 17.04
C VAL A 157 -12.86 24.56 17.02
N ASP A 158 -13.60 24.59 15.92
CA ASP A 158 -14.80 25.43 15.78
C ASP A 158 -15.89 25.03 16.78
N ALA A 159 -16.10 23.72 16.96
CA ALA A 159 -17.06 23.21 17.94
C ALA A 159 -16.70 23.62 19.38
N ILE A 160 -15.42 23.61 19.73
CA ILE A 160 -14.93 23.95 21.08
C ILE A 160 -14.91 25.47 21.32
N SER A 161 -14.63 26.27 20.29
CA SER A 161 -14.42 27.73 20.43
C SER A 161 -15.59 28.47 21.08
N THR A 162 -16.83 28.06 20.77
CA THR A 162 -18.04 28.68 21.35
C THR A 162 -18.10 28.53 22.87
N THR A 163 -17.68 27.37 23.39
CA THR A 163 -17.63 27.08 24.83
C THR A 163 -16.44 27.76 25.49
N ALA A 164 -15.29 27.79 24.80
CA ALA A 164 -14.08 28.47 25.28
C ALA A 164 -14.33 29.96 25.53
N GLN A 165 -14.99 30.65 24.59
CA GLN A 165 -15.33 32.06 24.73
C GLN A 165 -16.36 32.32 25.84
N SER A 166 -17.39 31.46 25.95
CA SER A 166 -18.47 31.65 26.92
C SER A 166 -18.01 31.52 28.37
N HIS A 167 -17.06 30.63 28.64
CA HIS A 167 -16.59 30.34 30.01
C HIS A 167 -15.15 30.78 30.27
N GLN A 168 -14.53 31.52 29.34
CA GLN A 168 -13.13 31.95 29.44
C GLN A 168 -12.19 30.78 29.76
N ARG A 169 -12.38 29.65 29.05
CA ARG A 169 -11.59 28.43 29.26
C ARG A 169 -10.45 28.33 28.26
N THR A 170 -9.33 27.80 28.72
CA THR A 170 -8.22 27.36 27.87
C THR A 170 -8.39 25.88 27.57
N PHE A 171 -8.36 25.50 26.29
CA PHE A 171 -8.37 24.11 25.83
C PHE A 171 -7.00 23.77 25.23
N VAL A 172 -6.53 22.55 25.47
CA VAL A 172 -5.30 21.96 24.91
C VAL A 172 -5.68 20.74 24.10
#